data_AF-A0A2N2PQD0-F1
#
_entry.id   AF-A0A2N2PQD0-F1
#
_cell.length_a   1.000
_cell.length_b   1.000
_cell.length_c   1.000
_cell.angle_alpha   90.00
_cell.angle_beta   90.00
_cell.angle_gamma   90.00
#
_symmetry.space_group_name_H-M   'P 1'
#
loop_
_entity.id
_entity.type
_entity.pdbx_description
1 polymer ?
#
loop_
_entity_poly.entity_id
_entity_poly.type
_entity_poly.pdbx_seq_one_letter_code
_entity_poly.pdbx_strand_id
1 'polypeptide(L)'
;AARHGRLTLNPLAHLDPLGAIMALVAMIGWARPVPVNPWRLRYGPRVGGALVAAAGPFSNLLMAAVVAVPWRMGLFDGAPKLVLTVAWTFVALNVALFLFNLIPLAPLDGISVLSGIVGRETAARLAPLHTYGPQILLVLIMIGYVAPQLNILGKTLFPAMRWLLGLLLGY
;
A
#
# COMPACT_ATOMS: atom_id res chain seq x y z
N ALA A 1 4.26 -19.01 -4.07
CA ALA A 1 5.59 -18.38 -4.30
C ALA A 1 6.74 -19.39 -4.44
N ALA A 2 7.12 -20.13 -3.38
CA ALA A 2 8.31 -21.01 -3.35
C ALA A 2 8.41 -22.04 -4.49
N ARG A 3 7.36 -22.85 -4.70
CA ARG A 3 7.34 -23.91 -5.73
C ARG A 3 7.34 -23.39 -7.17
N HIS A 4 7.07 -22.10 -7.36
CA HIS A 4 7.11 -21.46 -8.67
C HIS A 4 8.41 -20.67 -8.89
N GLY A 5 9.41 -20.81 -8.00
CA GLY A 5 10.66 -20.05 -8.08
C GLY A 5 10.51 -18.55 -7.80
N ARG A 6 9.38 -18.11 -7.22
CA ARG A 6 9.04 -16.69 -7.00
C ARG A 6 9.38 -16.18 -5.60
N LEU A 7 10.30 -16.85 -4.90
CA LEU A 7 10.92 -16.36 -3.67
C LEU A 7 12.36 -15.95 -4.02
N THR A 8 12.49 -14.91 -4.83
CA THR A 8 13.78 -14.41 -5.31
C THR A 8 13.72 -12.89 -5.42
N LEU A 9 14.84 -12.22 -5.20
CA LEU A 9 14.96 -10.77 -5.44
C LEU A 9 15.15 -10.44 -6.92
N ASN A 10 15.24 -11.45 -7.79
CA ASN A 10 15.34 -11.25 -9.23
C ASN A 10 14.03 -10.63 -9.79
N PRO A 11 14.05 -9.38 -10.31
CA PRO A 11 12.85 -8.72 -10.84
C PRO A 11 12.29 -9.44 -12.08
N LEU A 12 13.14 -10.11 -12.86
CA LEU A 12 12.72 -10.87 -14.05
C LEU A 12 11.80 -12.04 -13.70
N ALA A 13 11.89 -12.58 -12.49
CA ALA A 13 11.03 -13.68 -12.04
C ALA A 13 9.56 -13.25 -11.80
N HIS A 14 9.30 -11.94 -11.77
CA HIS A 14 7.99 -11.34 -11.47
C HIS A 14 7.36 -10.61 -12.68
N LEU A 15 8.13 -10.48 -13.76
CA LEU A 15 7.72 -9.79 -14.97
C LEU A 15 6.84 -10.70 -15.84
N ASP A 16 5.69 -10.20 -16.28
CA ASP A 16 4.88 -10.90 -17.28
C ASP A 16 5.32 -10.44 -18.68
N PRO A 17 5.78 -11.32 -19.59
CA PRO A 17 6.23 -10.91 -20.92
C PRO A 17 5.19 -10.11 -21.70
N LEU A 18 3.91 -10.48 -21.60
CA LEU A 18 2.84 -9.74 -22.27
C LEU A 18 2.62 -8.37 -21.59
N GLY A 19 2.60 -8.36 -20.26
CA GLY A 19 2.49 -7.12 -19.48
C GLY A 19 3.66 -6.15 -19.74
N ALA A 20 4.86 -6.69 -19.98
CA ALA A 20 6.06 -5.92 -20.35
C ALA A 20 5.93 -5.26 -21.72
N ILE A 21 5.48 -6.03 -22.72
CA ILE A 21 5.26 -5.53 -24.08
C ILE A 21 4.17 -4.45 -24.07
N MET A 22 3.08 -4.69 -23.34
CA MET A 22 2.00 -3.72 -23.20
C MET A 22 2.47 -2.44 -22.50
N ALA A 23 3.38 -2.54 -21.52
CA ALA A 23 3.99 -1.37 -20.89
C ALA A 23 4.73 -0.48 -21.91
N LEU A 24 5.39 -1.08 -22.91
CA LEU A 24 6.15 -0.35 -23.93
C LEU A 24 5.25 0.22 -25.04
N VAL A 25 4.25 -0.54 -25.48
CA VAL A 25 3.42 -0.17 -26.65
C VAL A 25 2.24 0.71 -26.25
N ALA A 26 1.63 0.41 -25.11
CA ALA A 26 0.40 1.05 -24.66
C ALA A 26 0.59 1.92 -23.41
N MET A 27 1.82 2.04 -22.88
CA MET A 27 2.12 2.71 -21.60
C MET A 27 1.32 2.14 -20.42
N ILE A 28 0.82 0.91 -20.57
CA ILE A 28 0.02 0.19 -19.57
C ILE A 28 0.58 -1.22 -19.47
N GLY A 29 1.14 -1.58 -18.32
CA GLY A 29 1.66 -2.91 -18.06
C GLY A 29 1.31 -3.42 -16.68
N TRP A 30 1.34 -4.73 -16.50
CA TRP A 30 1.08 -5.38 -15.21
C TRP A 30 2.14 -6.45 -14.92
N ALA A 31 2.40 -6.65 -13.63
CA ALA A 31 3.27 -7.71 -13.16
C ALA A 31 2.49 -9.02 -12.99
N ARG A 32 3.20 -10.14 -13.01
CA ARG A 32 2.58 -11.44 -12.75
C ARG A 32 2.29 -11.57 -11.25
N PRO A 33 1.03 -11.84 -10.83
CA PRO A 33 0.70 -11.91 -9.41
C PRO A 33 1.45 -13.05 -8.72
N VAL A 34 1.85 -12.81 -7.47
CA VAL A 34 2.52 -13.83 -6.64
C VAL A 34 1.45 -14.56 -5.82
N PRO A 35 1.15 -15.83 -6.12
CA PRO A 35 0.13 -16.55 -5.37
C PRO A 35 0.63 -16.88 -3.96
N VAL A 36 -0.14 -16.45 -2.97
CA VAL A 36 -0.04 -16.85 -1.57
C VAL A 36 -1.07 -17.95 -1.34
N ASN A 37 -0.66 -19.07 -0.74
CA ASN A 37 -1.59 -20.13 -0.35
C ASN A 37 -1.98 -19.92 1.13
N PRO A 38 -3.21 -19.47 1.45
CA PRO A 38 -3.61 -19.15 2.82
C PRO A 38 -3.54 -20.36 3.77
N TRP A 39 -3.75 -21.57 3.23
CA TRP A 39 -3.80 -22.82 4.01
C TRP A 39 -2.43 -23.33 4.44
N ARG A 40 -1.34 -22.76 3.89
CA ARG A 40 0.04 -23.10 4.24
C ARG A 40 0.72 -22.06 5.13
N LEU A 41 -0.02 -21.06 5.60
CA LEU A 41 0.52 -20.03 6.47
C LEU A 41 0.68 -20.58 7.89
N ARG A 42 1.81 -20.26 8.54
CA ARG A 42 2.18 -20.77 9.88
C ARG A 42 1.09 -20.56 10.92
N TYR A 43 0.38 -19.44 10.84
CA TYR A 43 -0.69 -19.04 11.76
C TYR A 43 -2.10 -19.24 11.16
N GLY A 44 -2.22 -20.12 10.16
CA GLY A 44 -3.47 -20.37 9.45
C GLY A 44 -3.90 -19.23 8.52
N PRO A 45 -5.02 -19.40 7.79
CA PRO A 45 -5.45 -18.48 6.73
C PRO A 45 -5.87 -17.11 7.26
N ARG A 46 -6.37 -17.00 8.50
CA ARG A 46 -6.84 -15.74 9.07
C ARG A 46 -5.70 -14.88 9.59
N VAL A 47 -5.02 -15.35 10.63
CA VAL A 47 -3.92 -14.61 11.26
C VAL A 47 -2.73 -14.54 10.31
N GLY A 48 -2.37 -15.65 9.67
CA GLY A 48 -1.33 -15.65 8.65
C GLY A 48 -1.66 -14.73 7.48
N GLY A 49 -2.92 -14.72 7.01
CA GLY A 49 -3.36 -13.84 5.93
C GLY A 49 -3.28 -12.36 6.32
N ALA A 50 -3.70 -12.01 7.54
CA ALA A 50 -3.57 -10.66 8.07
C ALA A 50 -2.11 -10.22 8.22
N LEU A 51 -1.20 -11.10 8.64
CA LEU A 51 0.23 -10.79 8.70
C LEU A 51 0.82 -10.52 7.31
N VAL A 52 0.41 -11.30 6.29
CA VAL A 52 0.81 -11.07 4.90
C VAL A 52 0.26 -9.74 4.39
N ALA A 53 -1.00 -9.42 4.66
CA ALA A 53 -1.60 -8.14 4.30
C ALA A 53 -0.90 -6.97 5.02
N ALA A 54 -0.56 -7.11 6.30
CA ALA A 54 0.14 -6.06 7.05
C ALA A 54 1.56 -5.79 6.54
N ALA A 55 2.20 -6.77 5.89
CA ALA A 55 3.53 -6.59 5.31
C ALA A 55 3.56 -5.50 4.23
N GLY A 56 2.47 -5.31 3.47
CA GLY A 56 2.32 -4.26 2.46
C GLY A 56 2.47 -2.86 3.06
N PRO A 57 1.53 -2.39 3.91
CA PRO A 57 1.63 -1.10 4.58
C PRO A 57 2.95 -0.93 5.33
N PHE A 58 3.38 -1.94 6.09
CA PHE A 58 4.62 -1.86 6.86
C PHE A 58 5.84 -1.64 5.97
N SER A 59 5.91 -2.30 4.81
CA SER A 59 7.00 -2.09 3.85
C SER A 59 7.03 -0.66 3.31
N ASN A 60 5.87 -0.07 3.01
CA ASN A 60 5.78 1.33 2.58
C ASN A 60 6.29 2.27 3.69
N LEU A 61 5.86 2.07 4.94
CA LEU A 61 6.34 2.88 6.06
C LEU A 61 7.85 2.76 6.25
N LEU A 62 8.40 1.55 6.13
CA LEU A 62 9.85 1.31 6.21
C LEU A 62 10.59 2.02 5.07
N MET A 63 10.11 1.93 3.84
CA MET A 63 10.71 2.63 2.69
C MET A 63 10.69 4.15 2.89
N ALA A 64 9.58 4.70 3.40
CA ALA A 64 9.51 6.12 3.76
C ALA A 64 10.59 6.48 4.79
N ALA A 65 10.75 5.67 5.84
CA ALA A 65 11.74 5.90 6.89
C ALA A 65 13.19 5.82 6.37
N VAL A 66 13.49 4.90 5.45
CA VAL A 66 14.83 4.73 4.86
C VAL A 66 15.32 6.02 4.18
N VAL A 67 14.43 6.82 3.60
CA VAL A 67 14.79 8.11 2.99
C VAL A 67 14.63 9.27 3.97
N ALA A 68 13.60 9.25 4.80
CA ALA A 68 13.31 10.34 5.73
C ALA A 68 14.34 10.47 6.86
N VAL A 69 14.91 9.36 7.36
CA VAL A 69 15.92 9.40 8.43
C VAL A 69 17.21 10.10 7.96
N PRO A 70 17.84 9.71 6.83
CA PRO A 70 18.96 10.47 6.27
C PRO A 70 18.63 11.94 5.98
N TRP A 71 17.43 12.22 5.46
CA TRP A 71 16.94 13.59 5.26
C TRP A 71 16.99 14.39 6.55
N ARG A 72 16.43 13.84 7.63
CA ARG A 72 16.37 14.50 8.94
C ARG A 72 17.75 14.67 9.58
N MET A 73 18.70 13.79 9.25
CA MET A 73 20.09 13.88 9.69
C MET A 73 20.93 14.90 8.88
N GLY A 74 20.32 15.60 7.91
CA GLY A 74 21.02 16.59 7.08
C GLY A 74 21.84 15.99 5.94
N LEU A 75 21.70 14.68 5.63
CA LEU A 75 22.46 14.04 4.54
C LEU A 75 22.06 14.55 3.15
N PHE A 76 20.96 15.30 3.06
CA PHE A 76 20.49 15.95 1.84
C PHE A 76 20.82 17.45 1.81
N ASP A 77 21.54 17.98 2.82
CA ASP A 77 21.90 19.40 2.86
C ASP A 77 22.83 19.75 1.69
N GLY A 78 22.48 20.79 0.94
CA GLY A 78 23.19 21.16 -0.29
C GLY A 78 22.90 20.27 -1.49
N ALA A 79 22.04 19.26 -1.38
CA ALA A 79 21.64 18.45 -2.52
C ALA A 79 20.87 19.29 -3.57
N PRO A 80 20.98 18.96 -4.86
CA PRO A 80 20.23 19.64 -5.91
C PRO A 80 18.71 19.57 -5.65
N LYS A 81 17.98 20.62 -6.03
CA LYS A 81 16.52 20.69 -5.89
C LYS A 81 15.79 19.46 -6.47
N LEU A 82 16.31 18.89 -7.57
CA LEU A 82 15.76 17.67 -8.16
C LEU A 82 15.84 16.49 -7.18
N VAL A 83 16.98 16.29 -6.51
CA VAL A 83 17.18 15.21 -5.54
C VAL A 83 16.23 15.39 -4.34
N LEU A 84 16.12 16.62 -3.83
CA LEU A 84 15.20 16.94 -2.75
C LEU A 84 13.74 16.68 -3.13
N THR A 85 13.36 17.04 -4.36
CA THR A 85 12.00 16.81 -4.88
C THR A 85 11.71 15.32 -4.99
N VAL A 86 12.64 14.55 -5.57
CA VAL A 86 12.49 13.10 -5.72
C VAL A 86 12.41 12.40 -4.37
N ALA A 87 13.28 12.74 -3.42
CA ALA A 87 13.27 12.15 -2.08
C ALA A 87 12.00 12.52 -1.30
N TRP A 88 11.55 13.78 -1.35
CA TRP A 88 10.29 14.19 -0.74
C TRP A 88 9.10 13.44 -1.36
N THR A 89 9.01 13.39 -2.69
CA THR A 89 7.94 12.68 -3.40
C THR A 89 7.97 11.19 -3.07
N PHE A 90 9.13 10.58 -2.97
CA PHE A 90 9.27 9.17 -2.58
C PHE A 90 8.72 8.91 -1.17
N VAL A 91 9.08 9.74 -0.19
CA VAL A 91 8.55 9.64 1.18
C VAL A 91 7.04 9.87 1.20
N ALA A 92 6.56 10.93 0.52
CA ALA A 92 5.14 11.25 0.42
C ALA A 92 4.31 10.12 -0.21
N LEU A 93 4.78 9.53 -1.31
CA LEU A 93 4.11 8.40 -1.95
C LEU A 93 4.05 7.18 -1.03
N ASN A 94 5.15 6.83 -0.37
CA ASN A 94 5.17 5.70 0.55
C ASN A 94 4.27 5.92 1.78
N VAL A 95 4.25 7.13 2.36
CA VAL A 95 3.33 7.48 3.46
C VAL A 95 1.87 7.43 2.98
N ALA A 96 1.58 7.96 1.80
CA ALA A 96 0.24 7.90 1.22
C ALA A 96 -0.21 6.45 0.99
N LEU A 97 0.65 5.60 0.42
CA LEU A 97 0.38 4.17 0.22
C LEU A 97 0.22 3.41 1.54
N PHE A 98 1.00 3.76 2.56
CA PHE A 98 0.83 3.21 3.91
C PHE A 98 -0.56 3.53 4.45
N LEU A 99 -0.93 4.81 4.51
CA LEU A 99 -2.22 5.24 5.04
C LEU A 99 -3.40 4.71 4.23
N PHE A 100 -3.28 4.73 2.90
CA PHE A 100 -4.32 4.21 2.00
C PHE A 100 -4.56 2.72 2.23
N ASN A 101 -3.49 1.93 2.37
CA ASN A 101 -3.62 0.49 2.65
C ASN A 101 -4.13 0.17 4.07
N LEU A 102 -4.22 1.14 4.99
CA LEU A 102 -4.87 0.94 6.30
C LEU A 102 -6.40 1.09 6.26
N ILE A 103 -6.96 1.58 5.16
CA ILE A 103 -8.42 1.72 5.03
C ILE A 103 -9.05 0.32 5.06
N PRO A 104 -10.07 0.07 5.91
CA PRO A 104 -10.69 -1.24 6.07
C PRO A 104 -11.72 -1.52 4.95
N LEU A 105 -11.29 -1.44 3.68
CA LEU A 105 -12.10 -1.76 2.50
C LEU A 105 -11.28 -2.55 1.49
N ALA A 106 -11.83 -3.62 0.93
CA ALA A 106 -11.18 -4.29 -0.20
C ALA A 106 -11.10 -3.34 -1.42
N PRO A 107 -10.07 -3.44 -2.28
CA PRO A 107 -9.00 -4.43 -2.28
C PRO A 107 -7.80 -4.10 -1.37
N LEU A 108 -7.93 -3.12 -0.47
CA LEU A 108 -6.84 -2.61 0.37
C LEU A 108 -6.53 -3.60 1.51
N ASP A 109 -5.28 -3.59 1.97
CA ASP A 109 -4.81 -4.57 2.95
C ASP A 109 -5.50 -4.44 4.32
N GLY A 110 -5.98 -3.24 4.66
CA GLY A 110 -6.56 -2.91 5.97
C GLY A 110 -7.75 -3.79 6.36
N ILE A 111 -8.60 -4.19 5.42
CA ILE A 111 -9.72 -5.08 5.73
C ILE A 111 -9.25 -6.50 6.06
N SER A 112 -8.21 -6.98 5.39
CA SER A 112 -7.61 -8.29 5.65
C SER A 112 -6.87 -8.31 6.98
N VAL A 113 -6.14 -7.24 7.30
CA VAL A 113 -5.51 -7.04 8.62
C VAL A 113 -6.56 -7.04 9.72
N LEU A 114 -7.59 -6.20 9.59
CA LEU A 114 -8.69 -6.11 10.56
C LEU A 114 -9.38 -7.46 10.75
N SER A 115 -9.67 -8.19 9.66
CA SER A 115 -10.36 -9.49 9.70
C SER A 115 -9.58 -10.61 10.40
N GLY A 116 -8.25 -10.50 10.47
CA GLY A 116 -7.40 -11.45 11.20
C GLY A 116 -7.15 -11.10 12.66
N ILE A 117 -7.38 -9.84 13.06
CA ILE A 117 -7.28 -9.39 14.45
C ILE A 117 -8.59 -9.64 15.21
N VAL A 118 -9.73 -9.38 14.58
CA VAL A 118 -11.04 -9.50 15.24
C VAL A 118 -11.49 -10.97 15.40
N GLY A 119 -12.43 -11.19 16.32
CA GLY A 119 -13.06 -12.49 16.55
C GLY A 119 -13.78 -13.07 15.33
N ARG A 120 -14.04 -14.38 15.36
CA ARG A 120 -14.58 -15.10 14.18
C ARG A 120 -15.89 -14.52 13.68
N GLU A 121 -16.79 -14.19 14.60
CA GLU A 121 -18.11 -13.63 14.32
C GLU A 121 -18.00 -12.22 13.74
N THR A 122 -17.19 -11.35 14.35
CA THR A 122 -16.97 -9.97 13.86
C THR A 122 -16.42 -9.98 12.44
N ALA A 123 -15.45 -10.84 12.14
CA ALA A 123 -14.92 -10.93 10.79
C ALA A 123 -15.90 -11.53 9.77
N ALA A 124 -16.88 -12.34 10.20
CA ALA A 124 -17.99 -12.72 9.32
C ALA A 124 -18.88 -11.50 9.00
N ARG A 125 -19.09 -10.59 9.96
CA ARG A 125 -19.79 -9.31 9.73
C ARG A 125 -19.03 -8.35 8.81
N LEU A 126 -17.70 -8.52 8.69
CA LEU A 126 -16.85 -7.77 7.77
C LEU A 126 -16.84 -8.35 6.33
N ALA A 127 -17.41 -9.55 6.11
CA ALA A 127 -17.42 -10.19 4.80
C ALA A 127 -18.02 -9.32 3.67
N PRO A 128 -19.09 -8.53 3.88
CA PRO A 128 -19.60 -7.62 2.84
C PRO A 128 -18.57 -6.57 2.40
N LEU A 129 -17.66 -6.14 3.28
CA LEU A 129 -16.60 -5.18 2.93
C LEU A 129 -15.49 -5.79 2.06
N HIS A 130 -15.36 -7.13 2.05
CA HIS A 130 -14.53 -7.82 1.08
C HIS A 130 -15.19 -7.88 -0.30
N THR A 131 -16.50 -8.15 -0.35
CA THR A 131 -17.24 -8.32 -1.62
C THR A 131 -17.58 -6.99 -2.29
N TYR A 132 -18.06 -6.01 -1.52
CA TYR A 132 -18.50 -4.70 -2.03
C TYR A 132 -17.47 -3.59 -1.83
N GLY A 133 -16.35 -3.89 -1.17
CA GLY A 133 -15.26 -2.96 -0.90
C GLY A 133 -14.80 -2.18 -2.13
N PRO A 134 -14.50 -2.84 -3.27
CA PRO A 134 -14.00 -2.16 -4.46
C PRO A 134 -14.99 -1.11 -4.99
N GLN A 135 -16.28 -1.42 -4.99
CA GLN A 135 -17.35 -0.52 -5.44
C GLN A 135 -17.51 0.66 -4.47
N ILE A 136 -17.48 0.40 -3.16
CA ILE A 136 -17.54 1.45 -2.14
C ILE A 136 -16.34 2.38 -2.28
N LEU A 137 -15.13 1.83 -2.42
CA LEU A 137 -13.90 2.60 -2.58
C LEU A 137 -13.94 3.46 -3.86
N LEU A 138 -14.38 2.88 -4.99
CA LEU A 138 -14.53 3.60 -6.24
C LEU A 138 -15.50 4.77 -6.10
N VAL A 139 -16.68 4.54 -5.50
CA VAL A 139 -17.68 5.61 -5.26
C VAL A 139 -17.11 6.70 -4.37
N LEU A 140 -16.38 6.36 -3.30
CA LEU A 140 -15.74 7.34 -2.41
C LEU A 140 -14.70 8.20 -3.16
N ILE A 141 -13.88 7.58 -4.02
CA ILE A 141 -12.90 8.30 -4.85
C ILE A 141 -13.61 9.20 -5.86
N MET A 142 -14.64 8.70 -6.54
CA MET A 142 -15.41 9.45 -7.54
C MET A 142 -16.13 10.65 -6.91
N ILE A 143 -16.73 10.49 -5.73
CA ILE A 143 -17.32 11.61 -4.97
C ILE A 143 -16.25 12.64 -4.63
N GLY A 144 -15.08 12.21 -4.16
CA GLY A 144 -13.99 13.13 -3.84
C GLY A 144 -13.44 13.89 -5.05
N TYR A 145 -13.52 13.30 -6.25
CA TYR A 145 -13.13 13.94 -7.50
C TYR A 145 -14.18 14.94 -8.01
N VAL A 146 -15.46 14.56 -8.03
CA VAL A 146 -16.55 15.39 -8.57
C VAL A 146 -16.98 16.50 -7.59
N ALA A 147 -16.98 16.18 -6.30
CA ALA A 147 -17.36 17.10 -5.22
C ALA A 147 -16.26 17.11 -4.15
N PRO A 148 -15.15 17.85 -4.36
CA PRO A 148 -14.02 17.90 -3.43
C PRO A 148 -14.40 18.26 -1.98
N GLN A 149 -15.45 19.05 -1.79
CA GLN A 149 -16.02 19.39 -0.49
C GLN A 149 -16.61 18.18 0.26
N LEU A 150 -16.94 17.09 -0.43
CA LEU A 150 -17.41 15.83 0.14
C LEU A 150 -16.33 14.74 0.13
N ASN A 151 -15.06 15.08 -0.15
CA ASN A 151 -13.98 14.11 -0.18
C ASN A 151 -13.64 13.59 1.24
N ILE A 152 -14.39 12.59 1.70
CA ILE A 152 -14.23 11.98 3.03
C ILE A 152 -12.83 11.36 3.15
N LEU A 153 -12.39 10.63 2.12
CA LEU A 153 -11.06 10.00 2.10
C LEU A 153 -9.94 11.03 2.22
N GLY A 154 -10.00 12.11 1.43
CA GLY A 154 -9.03 13.19 1.53
C GLY A 154 -9.06 13.84 2.92
N LYS A 155 -10.24 14.18 3.43
CA LYS A 155 -10.38 14.85 4.74
C LYS A 155 -9.84 14.02 5.90
N THR A 156 -9.92 12.69 5.83
CA THR A 156 -9.35 11.80 6.86
C THR A 156 -7.86 11.53 6.63
N LEU A 157 -7.44 11.31 5.39
CA LEU A 157 -6.06 10.95 5.06
C LEU A 157 -5.10 12.14 5.07
N PHE A 158 -5.48 13.32 4.57
CA PHE A 158 -4.58 14.48 4.46
C PHE A 158 -4.01 14.94 5.80
N PRO A 159 -4.80 15.07 6.90
CA PRO A 159 -4.25 15.44 8.20
C PRO A 159 -3.27 14.39 8.72
N ALA A 160 -3.61 13.10 8.60
CA ALA A 160 -2.74 11.99 9.01
C ALA A 160 -1.45 11.96 8.19
N MET A 161 -1.54 12.18 6.88
CA MET A 161 -0.39 12.24 5.97
C MET A 161 0.52 13.42 6.32
N ARG A 162 -0.05 14.62 6.53
CA ARG A 162 0.73 15.79 6.92
C ARG A 162 1.43 15.59 8.26
N TRP A 163 0.73 15.00 9.22
CA TRP A 163 1.31 14.69 10.53
C TRP A 163 2.46 13.69 10.42
N LEU A 164 2.28 12.58 9.69
CA LEU A 164 3.34 11.60 9.46
C LEU A 164 4.52 12.18 8.68
N LEU A 165 4.26 13.02 7.68
CA LEU A 165 5.31 13.69 6.92
C LEU A 165 6.11 14.66 7.77
N GLY A 166 5.44 15.47 8.59
CA GLY A 166 6.12 16.35 9.55
C GLY A 166 6.94 15.56 10.56
N LEU A 167 6.38 14.45 11.08
CA LEU A 167 7.10 13.54 11.97
C LEU A 167 8.35 12.95 11.31
N LEU A 168 8.26 12.51 10.05
CA LEU A 168 9.36 11.84 9.35
C LEU A 168 10.42 12.83 8.85
N LEU A 169 10.00 13.96 8.27
CA LEU A 169 10.87 14.93 7.61
C LEU A 169 11.28 16.12 8.50
N GLY A 170 10.64 16.30 9.65
CA GLY A 170 11.07 17.25 10.68
C GLY A 170 10.56 18.68 10.51
N TYR A 171 9.35 18.89 9.98
CA TYR A 171 8.72 20.22 9.83
C TYR A 171 7.25 20.24 10.29
#